data_AF-L1JD69-F1
#
_entry.id   AF-L1JD69-F1
#
_cell.length_a   1.000
_cell.length_b   1.000
_cell.length_c   1.000
_cell.angle_alpha   90.00
_cell.angle_beta   90.00
_cell.angle_gamma   90.00
#
_symmetry.space_group_name_H-M   'P 1'
#
loop_
_entity.id
_entity.type
_entity.pdbx_description
1 polymer ?
#
loop_
_entity_poly.entity_id
_entity_poly.type
_entity_poly.pdbx_seq_one_letter_code
_entity_poly.pdbx_strand_id
1 'polypeptide(L)'
;MMRLHLSIVCVLCALGIGRAAANHLPLLSTPGALRMPKGCIRLSGGGAAHFGISEDEKASLSQLREKLGGTLKQACKSNPDFHHDDRLIRLLRTNQGDVDKTVAFFKSMLRWRSELDSDAIRAQVAKHWTERFWDLKCLPKKEVMRRYYHFEPNHAVNPDGDLVSVECTGKIQIRSFMKEISEQDIMRFWCYLME
;
A
#
# COMPACT_ATOMS: atom_id res chain seq x y z
N MET A 1 -8.87 -19.31 27.63
CA MET A 1 -7.85 -19.18 26.57
C MET A 1 -8.56 -19.04 25.23
N MET A 2 -8.81 -17.81 24.79
CA MET A 2 -9.45 -17.55 23.49
C MET A 2 -8.36 -17.49 22.40
N ARG A 3 -8.47 -18.36 21.40
CA ARG A 3 -7.69 -18.28 20.17
C ARG A 3 -8.30 -17.18 19.30
N LEU A 4 -7.66 -16.01 19.22
CA LEU A 4 -8.00 -14.99 18.23
C LEU A 4 -7.32 -15.36 16.91
N HIS A 5 -8.12 -15.72 15.90
CA HIS A 5 -7.70 -15.78 14.51
C HIS A 5 -7.51 -14.35 14.00
N LEU A 6 -6.27 -13.87 14.03
CA LEU A 6 -5.86 -12.65 13.36
C LEU A 6 -5.68 -12.98 11.86
N SER A 7 -6.78 -13.03 11.11
CA SER A 7 -6.74 -13.14 9.66
C SER A 7 -6.40 -11.78 9.05
N ILE A 8 -5.13 -11.38 9.19
CA ILE A 8 -4.54 -10.36 8.32
C ILE A 8 -4.34 -11.04 6.97
N VAL A 9 -5.29 -10.86 6.07
CA VAL A 9 -5.11 -11.20 4.64
C VAL A 9 -4.18 -10.13 4.06
N CYS A 10 -2.89 -10.23 4.38
CA CYS A 10 -1.84 -9.64 3.59
C CYS A 10 -1.69 -10.50 2.34
N VAL A 11 -2.23 -10.03 1.22
CA VAL A 11 -1.84 -10.54 -0.10
C VAL A 11 -0.40 -10.07 -0.34
N LEU A 12 0.56 -10.82 0.19
CA LEU A 12 1.97 -10.71 -0.18
C LEU A 12 2.28 -11.91 -1.08
N CYS A 13 2.40 -11.62 -2.37
CA CYS A 13 2.78 -12.58 -3.38
C CYS A 13 4.12 -13.26 -3.03
N ALA A 14 4.14 -14.55 -3.30
CA ALA A 14 5.25 -15.46 -3.11
C ALA A 14 6.33 -15.30 -4.20
N LEU A 15 7.59 -15.55 -3.82
CA LEU A 15 8.47 -16.63 -4.32
C LEU A 15 9.97 -16.25 -4.31
N GLY A 16 10.79 -17.25 -3.95
CA GLY A 16 12.03 -17.55 -4.67
C GLY A 16 13.28 -16.76 -4.32
N ILE A 17 14.00 -17.22 -3.30
CA ILE A 17 15.35 -16.75 -2.97
C ILE A 17 16.33 -17.19 -4.07
N GLY A 18 16.92 -16.22 -4.78
CA GLY A 18 18.16 -16.37 -5.56
C GLY A 18 19.07 -15.18 -5.28
N ARG A 19 20.25 -15.42 -4.70
CA ARG A 19 21.27 -14.41 -4.37
C ARG A 19 21.83 -13.75 -5.63
N ALA A 20 21.94 -12.42 -5.65
CA ALA A 20 22.96 -11.70 -6.42
C ALA A 20 23.24 -10.31 -5.84
N ALA A 21 24.45 -9.83 -6.07
CA ALA A 21 25.19 -8.87 -5.26
C ALA A 21 24.73 -7.40 -5.36
N ALA A 22 24.98 -6.68 -4.26
CA ALA A 22 24.84 -5.24 -4.13
C ALA A 22 25.84 -4.48 -5.03
N ASN A 23 25.35 -3.48 -5.75
CA ASN A 23 26.17 -2.38 -6.25
C ASN A 23 25.46 -1.06 -6.01
N HIS A 24 26.15 -0.15 -5.33
CA HIS A 24 25.73 1.22 -5.04
C HIS A 24 25.55 2.02 -6.33
N LEU A 25 24.40 2.68 -6.50
CA LEU A 25 24.17 3.71 -7.52
C LEU A 25 23.79 5.03 -6.83
N PRO A 26 24.20 6.19 -7.39
CA PRO A 26 24.07 7.48 -6.74
C PRO A 26 22.64 8.04 -6.85
N LEU A 27 22.21 8.64 -5.74
CA LEU A 27 20.97 9.43 -5.57
C LEU A 27 21.01 10.71 -6.40
N LEU A 28 19.94 11.03 -7.15
CA LEU A 28 19.55 12.41 -7.47
C LEU A 28 18.08 12.57 -7.95
N SER A 29 17.33 13.39 -7.18
CA SER A 29 16.32 14.43 -7.48
C SER A 29 14.89 14.15 -8.00
N THR A 30 13.95 14.70 -7.20
CA THR A 30 12.51 15.07 -7.35
C THR A 30 11.41 14.00 -7.19
N PRO A 31 10.30 14.32 -6.47
CA PRO A 31 9.24 13.35 -6.15
C PRO A 31 8.42 13.00 -7.38
N GLY A 32 8.29 11.70 -7.67
CA GLY A 32 7.27 11.17 -8.59
C GLY A 32 7.70 10.88 -10.03
N ALA A 33 8.98 11.02 -10.40
CA ALA A 33 9.44 10.65 -11.75
C ALA A 33 10.73 9.81 -11.70
N LEU A 34 10.59 8.53 -11.35
CA LEU A 34 11.63 7.53 -11.66
C LEU A 34 11.69 7.35 -13.18
N ARG A 35 12.64 8.02 -13.83
CA ARG A 35 12.98 7.70 -15.23
C ARG A 35 13.82 6.42 -15.24
N MET A 36 13.25 5.36 -15.78
CA MET A 36 13.97 4.12 -16.08
C MET A 36 15.14 4.41 -17.05
N PRO A 37 16.33 3.83 -16.83
CA PRO A 37 17.42 3.91 -17.80
C PRO A 37 16.98 3.30 -19.13
N LYS A 38 17.21 4.02 -20.23
CA LYS A 38 17.01 3.50 -21.59
C LYS A 38 18.03 2.39 -21.84
N GLY A 39 17.57 1.14 -21.97
CA GLY A 39 18.38 0.08 -22.56
C GLY A 39 18.32 -1.32 -21.96
N CYS A 40 17.41 -1.66 -21.05
CA CYS A 40 17.29 -3.05 -20.58
C CYS A 40 16.31 -3.88 -21.42
N ILE A 41 16.82 -5.02 -21.87
CA ILE A 41 16.18 -6.02 -22.71
C ILE A 41 14.90 -6.53 -22.03
N ARG A 42 13.77 -6.45 -22.74
CA ARG A 42 12.49 -7.04 -22.35
C ARG A 42 12.64 -8.57 -22.27
N LEU A 43 12.72 -9.09 -21.06
CA LEU A 43 12.24 -10.42 -20.76
C LEU A 43 10.81 -10.27 -20.22
N SER A 44 9.90 -10.95 -20.88
CA SER A 44 8.48 -11.06 -20.53
C SER A 44 8.32 -11.51 -19.08
N GLY A 45 7.85 -10.60 -18.23
CA GLY A 45 7.50 -10.89 -16.84
C GLY A 45 7.92 -9.74 -15.94
N GLY A 46 7.03 -8.77 -15.77
CA GLY A 46 7.04 -7.91 -14.59
C GLY A 46 7.23 -6.41 -14.79
N GLY A 47 7.82 -5.91 -15.87
CA GLY A 47 7.99 -4.46 -16.01
C GLY A 47 6.65 -3.72 -16.18
N ALA A 48 6.35 -2.79 -15.27
CA ALA A 48 5.24 -1.81 -15.32
C ALA A 48 4.12 -2.25 -16.28
N ALA A 49 3.34 -3.25 -15.85
CA ALA A 49 2.24 -3.75 -16.64
C ALA A 49 1.44 -2.52 -17.10
N HIS A 50 1.29 -2.35 -18.41
CA HIS A 50 0.08 -1.72 -18.90
C HIS A 50 -1.02 -2.39 -18.08
N PHE A 51 -1.70 -1.64 -17.20
CA PHE A 51 -2.93 -2.09 -16.58
C PHE A 51 -3.88 -2.24 -17.75
N GLY A 52 -3.75 -3.33 -18.49
CA GLY A 52 -4.57 -3.64 -19.64
C GLY A 52 -5.95 -3.82 -19.05
N ILE A 53 -6.77 -2.79 -19.22
CA ILE A 53 -8.16 -2.81 -18.85
C ILE A 53 -8.84 -3.52 -20.01
N SER A 54 -9.30 -4.75 -19.78
CA SER A 54 -10.05 -5.48 -20.80
C SER A 54 -11.36 -4.75 -21.12
N GLU A 55 -11.98 -5.05 -22.27
CA GLU A 55 -13.29 -4.47 -22.59
C GLU A 55 -14.36 -4.85 -21.55
N ASP A 56 -14.30 -6.07 -21.02
CA ASP A 56 -15.19 -6.52 -19.94
C ASP A 56 -14.98 -5.73 -18.64
N GLU A 57 -13.72 -5.39 -18.33
CA GLU A 57 -13.38 -4.55 -17.18
C GLU A 57 -13.87 -3.10 -17.39
N LYS A 58 -13.83 -2.57 -18.62
CA LYS A 58 -14.38 -1.23 -18.92
C LYS A 58 -15.90 -1.19 -18.73
N ALA A 59 -16.61 -2.23 -19.17
CA ALA A 59 -18.05 -2.35 -18.96
C ALA A 59 -18.39 -2.41 -17.47
N SER A 60 -17.67 -3.26 -16.71
CA SER A 60 -17.85 -3.39 -15.25
C SER A 60 -17.50 -2.10 -14.51
N LEU A 61 -16.48 -1.37 -14.96
CA LEU A 61 -16.06 -0.10 -14.39
C LEU A 61 -17.10 1.00 -14.61
N SER A 62 -17.73 1.03 -15.79
CA SER A 62 -18.82 1.96 -16.09
C SER A 62 -20.01 1.72 -15.16
N GLN A 63 -20.41 0.45 -14.99
CA GLN A 63 -21.48 0.08 -14.05
C GLN A 63 -21.12 0.42 -12.60
N LEU A 64 -19.87 0.17 -12.18
CA LEU A 64 -19.41 0.51 -10.84
C LEU A 64 -19.49 2.02 -10.59
N ARG A 65 -19.04 2.85 -11.54
CA ARG A 65 -19.08 4.31 -11.44
C ARG A 65 -20.53 4.81 -11.34
N GLU A 66 -21.44 4.23 -12.11
CA GLU A 66 -22.87 4.54 -12.03
C GLU A 66 -23.44 4.19 -10.64
N LYS A 67 -23.23 2.96 -10.16
CA LYS A 67 -23.75 2.50 -8.86
C LYS A 67 -23.17 3.28 -7.67
N LEU A 68 -21.89 3.67 -7.75
CA LEU A 68 -21.28 4.49 -6.70
C LEU A 68 -21.72 5.95 -6.77
N GLY A 69 -21.97 6.49 -7.98
CA GLY A 69 -22.60 7.78 -8.24
C GLY A 69 -22.13 8.90 -7.29
N GLY A 70 -23.06 9.39 -6.47
CA GLY A 70 -22.80 10.46 -5.49
C GLY A 70 -21.77 10.10 -4.42
N THR A 71 -21.66 8.83 -4.04
CA THR A 71 -20.67 8.34 -3.06
C THR A 71 -19.26 8.54 -3.59
N LEU A 72 -19.03 8.17 -4.85
CA LEU A 72 -17.72 8.35 -5.50
C LEU A 72 -17.38 9.83 -5.62
N LYS A 73 -18.34 10.66 -6.08
CA LYS A 73 -18.14 12.13 -6.18
C LYS A 73 -17.77 12.76 -4.83
N GLN A 74 -18.37 12.30 -3.74
CA GLN A 74 -18.05 12.81 -2.40
C GLN A 74 -16.66 12.34 -1.94
N ALA A 75 -16.31 11.06 -2.12
CA ALA A 75 -15.00 10.53 -1.78
C ALA A 75 -13.86 11.21 -2.57
N CYS A 76 -14.10 11.52 -3.84
CA CYS A 76 -13.16 12.25 -4.69
C CYS A 76 -12.80 13.65 -4.17
N LYS A 77 -13.67 14.30 -3.39
CA LYS A 77 -13.36 15.61 -2.80
C LYS A 77 -12.30 15.52 -1.71
N SER A 78 -12.29 14.43 -0.93
CA SER A 78 -11.30 14.23 0.14
C SER A 78 -10.05 13.49 -0.36
N ASN A 79 -10.20 12.59 -1.33
CA ASN A 79 -9.10 11.86 -1.94
C ASN A 79 -9.28 11.82 -3.48
N PRO A 80 -8.62 12.72 -4.23
CA PRO A 80 -8.74 12.81 -5.68
C PRO A 80 -8.37 11.52 -6.43
N ASP A 81 -7.57 10.64 -5.82
CA ASP A 81 -7.12 9.40 -6.47
C ASP A 81 -8.27 8.45 -6.82
N PHE A 82 -9.44 8.59 -6.18
CA PHE A 82 -10.64 7.81 -6.54
C PHE A 82 -11.19 8.14 -7.94
N HIS A 83 -10.69 9.21 -8.58
CA HIS A 83 -10.99 9.47 -9.99
C HIS A 83 -10.30 8.49 -10.94
N HIS A 84 -9.15 7.92 -10.56
CA HIS A 84 -8.34 7.12 -11.47
C HIS A 84 -8.88 5.68 -11.63
N ASP A 85 -8.89 5.20 -12.88
CA ASP A 85 -9.42 3.88 -13.24
C ASP A 85 -8.63 2.75 -12.57
N ASP A 86 -7.31 2.89 -12.41
CA ASP A 86 -6.45 1.88 -11.80
C ASP A 86 -6.89 1.55 -10.36
N ARG A 87 -7.39 2.54 -9.61
CA ARG A 87 -7.83 2.34 -8.23
C ARG A 87 -9.15 1.58 -8.19
N LEU A 88 -10.10 1.96 -9.04
CA LEU A 88 -11.41 1.29 -9.12
C LEU A 88 -11.29 -0.13 -9.69
N ILE A 89 -10.38 -0.35 -10.64
CA ILE A 89 -10.11 -1.67 -11.21
C ILE A 89 -9.47 -2.60 -10.20
N ARG A 90 -8.56 -2.11 -9.35
CA ARG A 90 -8.03 -2.91 -8.24
C ARG A 90 -9.16 -3.43 -7.34
N LEU A 91 -10.15 -2.59 -7.02
CA LEU A 91 -11.30 -3.00 -6.22
C LEU A 91 -12.18 -4.04 -6.92
N LEU A 92 -12.42 -3.86 -8.23
CA LEU A 92 -13.13 -4.85 -9.06
C LEU A 92 -12.40 -6.18 -9.05
N ARG A 93 -11.09 -6.19 -9.32
CA ARG A 93 -10.26 -7.41 -9.34
C ARG A 93 -10.24 -8.11 -7.99
N THR A 94 -10.16 -7.37 -6.88
CA THR A 94 -10.26 -7.94 -5.52
C THR A 94 -11.58 -8.68 -5.32
N ASN A 95 -12.67 -8.22 -5.93
CA ASN A 95 -13.99 -8.83 -5.86
C ASN A 95 -14.32 -9.67 -7.12
N GLN A 96 -13.30 -10.11 -7.87
CA GLN A 96 -13.45 -11.00 -9.03
C GLN A 96 -14.39 -10.44 -10.12
N GLY A 97 -14.43 -9.11 -10.28
CA GLY A 97 -15.31 -8.43 -11.23
C GLY A 97 -16.75 -8.26 -10.78
N ASP A 98 -17.13 -8.75 -9.59
CA ASP A 98 -18.48 -8.59 -9.03
C ASP A 98 -18.71 -7.14 -8.60
N VAL A 99 -19.52 -6.42 -9.38
CA VAL A 99 -19.79 -4.99 -9.18
C VAL A 99 -20.49 -4.73 -7.85
N ASP A 100 -21.44 -5.56 -7.45
CA ASP A 100 -22.22 -5.32 -6.23
C ASP A 100 -21.39 -5.58 -4.96
N LYS A 101 -20.57 -6.63 -4.96
CA LYS A 101 -19.58 -6.85 -3.90
C LYS A 101 -18.58 -5.70 -3.85
N THR A 102 -18.14 -5.21 -5.00
CA THR A 102 -17.21 -4.07 -5.09
C THR A 102 -17.82 -2.79 -4.49
N VAL A 103 -19.11 -2.51 -4.74
CA VAL A 103 -19.82 -1.37 -4.14
C VAL A 103 -19.88 -1.50 -2.62
N ALA A 104 -20.24 -2.68 -2.09
CA ALA A 104 -20.29 -2.92 -0.65
C ALA A 104 -18.90 -2.80 0.01
N PHE A 105 -17.87 -3.33 -0.66
CA PHE A 105 -16.48 -3.23 -0.24
C PHE A 105 -16.00 -1.77 -0.22
N PHE A 106 -16.27 -1.00 -1.28
CA PHE A 106 -15.88 0.41 -1.38
C PHE A 106 -16.51 1.25 -0.25
N LYS A 107 -17.81 1.08 0.01
CA LYS A 107 -18.49 1.79 1.10
C LYS A 107 -17.91 1.43 2.48
N SER A 108 -17.59 0.15 2.70
CA SER A 108 -16.96 -0.32 3.93
C SER A 108 -15.56 0.27 4.10
N MET A 109 -14.78 0.33 3.02
CA MET A 109 -13.47 0.98 2.99
C MET A 109 -13.59 2.48 3.31
N LEU A 110 -14.55 3.21 2.74
CA LEU A 110 -14.74 4.64 3.08
C LEU A 110 -15.06 4.84 4.56
N ARG A 111 -15.89 3.98 5.15
CA ARG A 111 -16.17 4.00 6.59
C ARG A 111 -14.88 3.78 7.40
N TRP A 112 -14.11 2.75 7.07
CA TRP A 112 -12.85 2.44 7.75
C TRP A 112 -11.82 3.58 7.64
N ARG A 113 -11.71 4.20 6.45
CA ARG A 113 -10.85 5.39 6.26
C ARG A 113 -11.26 6.54 7.18
N SER A 114 -12.57 6.76 7.35
CA SER A 114 -13.08 7.78 8.25
C SER A 114 -12.79 7.45 9.72
N GLU A 115 -12.93 6.19 10.14
CA GLU A 115 -12.68 5.75 11.52
C GLU A 115 -11.21 5.90 11.94
N LEU A 116 -10.28 5.79 10.98
CA LEU A 116 -8.84 5.92 11.23
C LEU A 116 -8.24 7.31 10.91
N ASP A 117 -9.07 8.25 10.45
CA ASP A 117 -8.62 9.54 9.91
C ASP A 117 -7.58 9.38 8.78
N SER A 118 -7.74 8.36 7.94
CA SER A 118 -6.76 7.97 6.91
C SER A 118 -6.44 9.11 5.93
N ASP A 119 -7.43 9.93 5.56
CA ASP A 119 -7.21 11.09 4.69
C ASP A 119 -6.37 12.19 5.38
N ALA A 120 -6.53 12.38 6.70
CA ALA A 120 -5.70 13.31 7.46
C ALA A 120 -4.27 12.77 7.64
N ILE A 121 -4.11 11.46 7.84
CA ILE A 121 -2.81 10.78 7.86
C ILE A 121 -2.08 10.99 6.54
N ARG A 122 -2.74 10.75 5.40
CA ARG A 122 -2.20 10.99 4.06
C ARG A 122 -1.70 12.42 3.89
N ALA A 123 -2.48 13.41 4.31
CA ALA A 123 -2.06 14.81 4.25
C ALA A 123 -0.81 15.09 5.10
N GLN A 124 -0.69 14.44 6.27
CA GLN A 124 0.52 14.55 7.10
C GLN A 124 1.73 13.87 6.46
N VAL A 125 1.56 12.67 5.88
CA VAL A 125 2.63 11.96 5.19
C VAL A 125 3.13 12.79 4.01
N ALA A 126 2.23 13.29 3.16
CA ALA A 126 2.57 14.14 2.03
C ALA A 126 3.32 15.42 2.46
N LYS A 127 2.90 16.05 3.55
CA LYS A 127 3.55 17.25 4.11
C LYS A 127 4.95 16.99 4.67
N HIS A 128 5.16 15.82 5.27
CA HIS A 128 6.40 15.47 5.96
C HIS A 128 7.29 14.49 5.20
N TRP A 129 6.95 14.22 3.93
CA TRP A 129 7.58 13.19 3.12
C TRP A 129 9.10 13.27 3.10
N THR A 130 9.74 12.11 3.18
CA THR A 130 11.18 11.91 3.10
C THR A 130 11.46 10.55 2.47
N GLU A 131 12.62 10.39 1.83
CA GLU A 131 13.05 9.13 1.22
C GLU A 131 13.19 8.00 2.25
N ARG A 132 13.54 8.35 3.49
CA ARG A 132 13.68 7.40 4.59
C ARG A 132 12.42 7.38 5.44
N PHE A 133 11.64 6.32 5.32
CA PHE A 133 10.38 6.17 6.07
C PHE A 133 10.54 6.46 7.57
N TRP A 134 11.54 5.87 8.23
CA TRP A 134 11.77 6.08 9.67
C TRP A 134 12.09 7.54 10.08
N ASP A 135 12.47 8.39 9.12
CA ASP A 135 12.75 9.80 9.33
C ASP A 135 11.48 10.67 9.26
N LEU A 136 10.34 10.11 8.83
CA LEU A 136 9.04 10.78 8.87
C LEU A 136 8.73 11.23 10.30
N LYS A 137 8.44 12.54 10.46
CA LYS A 137 8.17 13.16 11.76
C LYS A 137 6.79 12.81 12.31
N CYS A 138 5.85 12.49 11.43
CA CYS A 138 4.47 12.20 11.78
C CYS A 138 4.22 10.72 12.15
N LEU A 139 5.24 9.85 12.09
CA LEU A 139 5.07 8.44 12.42
C LEU A 139 4.77 8.21 13.90
N PRO A 140 3.63 7.62 14.25
CA PRO A 140 3.29 7.33 15.64
C PRO A 140 4.21 6.24 16.18
N LYS A 141 4.68 6.41 17.42
CA LYS A 141 5.42 5.37 18.18
C LYS A 141 6.61 4.76 17.43
N LYS A 142 7.22 5.49 16.48
CA LYS A 142 8.25 4.96 15.58
C LYS A 142 9.45 4.34 16.30
N GLU A 143 9.84 4.89 17.45
CA GLU A 143 10.95 4.35 18.25
C GLU A 143 10.62 2.97 18.85
N VAL A 144 9.36 2.75 19.27
CA VAL A 144 8.89 1.45 19.77
C VAL A 144 8.80 0.45 18.62
N MET A 145 8.22 0.86 17.48
CA MET A 145 8.15 0.03 16.27
C MET A 145 9.54 -0.39 15.81
N ARG A 146 10.49 0.55 15.70
CA ARG A 146 11.85 0.27 15.24
C ARG A 146 12.62 -0.63 16.20
N ARG A 147 12.41 -0.46 17.51
CA ARG A 147 13.08 -1.27 18.55
C ARG A 147 12.67 -2.74 18.51
N TYR A 148 11.39 -3.02 18.26
CA TYR A 148 10.85 -4.37 18.45
C TYR A 148 10.32 -5.07 17.20
N TYR A 149 9.93 -4.33 16.16
CA TYR A 149 9.21 -4.87 14.99
C TYR A 149 10.11 -5.19 13.77
N HIS A 150 11.39 -4.82 13.81
CA HIS A 150 12.43 -5.18 12.81
C HIS A 150 11.94 -5.20 11.35
N PHE A 151 11.52 -4.03 10.88
CA PHE A 151 10.96 -3.79 9.57
C PHE A 151 11.74 -2.72 8.82
N GLU A 152 12.11 -3.00 7.58
CA GLU A 152 12.83 -2.09 6.68
C GLU A 152 11.96 -1.81 5.44
N PRO A 153 11.13 -0.76 5.47
CA PRO A 153 10.30 -0.37 4.34
C PRO A 153 11.14 0.18 3.20
N ASN A 154 10.74 -0.11 1.96
CA ASN A 154 11.36 0.42 0.73
C ASN A 154 12.89 0.24 0.69
N HIS A 155 13.36 -0.89 1.23
CA HIS A 155 14.78 -1.23 1.35
C HIS A 155 15.49 -1.36 0.00
N ALA A 156 14.77 -1.84 -1.02
CA ALA A 156 15.28 -2.03 -2.36
C ALA A 156 14.19 -1.84 -3.42
N VAL A 157 14.60 -1.92 -4.68
CA VAL A 157 13.71 -1.96 -5.85
C VAL A 157 14.01 -3.23 -6.62
N ASN A 158 12.99 -4.01 -7.00
CA ASN A 158 13.17 -5.22 -7.81
C ASN A 158 13.43 -4.85 -9.30
N PRO A 159 13.75 -5.81 -10.19
CA PRO A 159 13.97 -5.53 -11.62
C PRO A 159 12.79 -4.88 -12.35
N ASP A 160 11.58 -5.02 -11.80
CA ASP A 160 10.33 -4.51 -12.35
C ASP A 160 10.01 -3.07 -11.93
N GLY A 161 10.79 -2.53 -10.99
CA GLY A 161 10.60 -1.20 -10.44
C GLY A 161 9.74 -1.17 -9.17
N ASP A 162 9.33 -2.32 -8.63
CA ASP A 162 8.53 -2.37 -7.40
C ASP A 162 9.40 -2.16 -6.17
N LEU A 163 8.82 -1.46 -5.19
CA LEU A 163 9.43 -1.27 -3.88
C LEU A 163 9.44 -2.59 -3.10
N VAL A 164 10.60 -2.95 -2.58
CA VAL A 164 10.80 -4.13 -1.74
C VAL A 164 10.93 -3.69 -0.29
N SER A 165 10.04 -4.20 0.56
CA SER A 165 10.14 -4.05 2.02
C SER A 165 10.54 -5.38 2.65
N VAL A 166 11.36 -5.33 3.70
CA VAL A 166 11.87 -6.52 4.39
C VAL A 166 11.37 -6.54 5.83
N GLU A 167 10.76 -7.65 6.22
CA GLU A 167 10.31 -7.89 7.59
C GLU A 167 11.03 -9.12 8.17
N CYS A 168 11.66 -8.94 9.33
CA CYS A 168 12.39 -10.01 10.02
C CYS A 168 11.54 -10.58 11.17
N THR A 169 10.46 -11.30 10.85
CA THR A 169 9.48 -11.81 11.83
C THR A 169 10.08 -12.62 12.97
N GLY A 170 11.11 -13.43 12.69
CA GLY A 170 11.83 -14.22 13.70
C GLY A 170 12.61 -13.39 14.74
N LYS A 171 12.80 -12.09 14.51
CA LYS A 171 13.45 -11.16 15.44
C LYS A 171 12.45 -10.30 16.22
N ILE A 172 11.16 -10.39 15.91
CA ILE A 172 10.14 -9.54 16.54
C ILE A 172 9.96 -9.94 18.00
N GLN A 173 10.15 -8.99 18.90
CA GLN A 173 9.99 -9.20 20.34
C GLN A 173 8.54 -8.94 20.78
N ILE A 174 7.58 -9.74 20.28
CA ILE A 174 6.13 -9.50 20.42
C ILE A 174 5.71 -9.22 21.87
N ARG A 175 6.21 -10.00 22.85
CA ARG A 175 5.82 -9.82 24.26
C ARG A 175 6.27 -8.49 24.85
N SER A 176 7.42 -7.97 24.42
CA SER A 176 7.92 -6.65 24.86
C SER A 176 7.21 -5.55 24.09
N PHE A 177 7.03 -5.75 22.79
CA PHE A 177 6.32 -4.85 21.90
C PHE A 177 4.91 -4.52 22.43
N MET A 178 4.10 -5.55 22.70
CA MET A 178 2.72 -5.39 23.17
C MET A 178 2.59 -4.78 24.58
N LYS A 179 3.68 -4.59 25.33
CA LYS A 179 3.67 -3.86 26.62
C LYS A 179 3.80 -2.34 26.43
N GLU A 180 4.36 -1.89 25.32
CA GLU A 180 4.69 -0.48 25.08
C GLU A 180 3.80 0.18 24.02
N ILE A 181 3.02 -0.62 23.28
CA ILE A 181 2.19 -0.14 22.18
C ILE A 181 0.80 -0.77 22.22
N SER A 182 -0.21 0.02 21.95
CA SER A 182 -1.58 -0.46 21.83
C SER A 182 -1.85 -1.04 20.44
N GLU A 183 -2.88 -1.87 20.30
CA GLU A 183 -3.35 -2.34 18.99
C GLU A 183 -3.74 -1.16 18.09
N GLN A 184 -4.34 -0.11 18.64
CA GLN A 184 -4.71 1.08 17.89
C GLN A 184 -3.47 1.83 17.36
N ASP A 185 -2.41 1.94 18.16
CA ASP A 185 -1.14 2.54 17.71
C ASP A 185 -0.51 1.74 16.56
N ILE A 186 -0.55 0.40 16.65
CA ILE A 186 -0.08 -0.49 15.58
C ILE A 186 -0.87 -0.25 14.29
N MET A 187 -2.21 -0.24 14.39
CA MET A 187 -3.09 -0.01 13.24
C MET A 187 -2.85 1.38 12.62
N ARG A 188 -2.68 2.42 13.44
CA ARG A 188 -2.34 3.76 12.94
C ARG A 188 -0.98 3.76 12.26
N PHE A 189 0.05 3.16 12.85
CA PHE A 189 1.37 3.07 12.22
C PHE A 189 1.31 2.43 10.82
N TRP A 190 0.58 1.32 10.68
CA TRP A 190 0.39 0.69 9.36
C TRP A 190 -0.38 1.57 8.38
N CYS A 191 -1.35 2.35 8.86
CA CYS A 191 -2.03 3.34 8.02
C CYS A 191 -1.05 4.43 7.52
N TYR A 192 -0.08 4.87 8.33
CA TYR A 192 0.96 5.80 7.88
C TYR A 192 1.95 5.19 6.87
N LEU A 193 2.17 3.87 6.91
CA LEU A 193 3.01 3.20 5.93
C LEU A 193 2.32 3.07 4.57
N MET A 194 1.01 2.83 4.56
CA MET A 194 0.24 2.55 3.35
C MET A 194 -0.24 3.81 2.62
N GLU A 195 -0.33 4.95 3.31
CA GLU A 195 -0.65 6.28 2.73
C GLU A 195 0.61 7.04 2.31
#